data_AF-A0A7D9L2S7-F1
#
_entry.id   AF-A0A7D9L2S7-F1
#
_cell.length_a   1.000
_cell.length_b   1.000
_cell.length_c   1.000
_cell.angle_alpha   90.00
_cell.angle_beta   90.00
_cell.angle_gamma   90.00
#
_symmetry.space_group_name_H-M   'P 1'
#
loop_
_entity.id
_entity.type
_entity.pdbx_description
1 polymer ?
#
loop_
_entity_poly.entity_id
_entity_poly.type
_entity_poly.pdbx_seq_one_letter_code
_entity_poly.pdbx_strand_id
1 'polypeptide(L)'
;MTDTLPDGKNSKAFADNYFSSVALAEKLKKHQIYYIGTVKMNRVTGNKLLKPKEMKKTARGHCVAQVERNTNVVCVQWNDNKVVGLISSYVGREPMTEARRWDKKEKKHVQIQKPKIVEEYNKFMGGIDLLNMCTNLYKRYHQEQGTDKKEVLPLRKFQAACAYALTSAGKGKKRTCGRPSLEEQEILEANRSQKKRYVGVPEDVQKDDFDHFPMYNPTRQWCKVCPTKNSAFSHIKCMKCNTHLCLNKDRNCFVKFHK
;
A
#
# COMPACT_ATOMS: atom_id res chain seq x y z
N MET A 1 18.65 -9.34 3.22
CA MET A 1 17.34 -9.20 2.52
C MET A 1 16.28 -8.59 3.43
N THR A 2 16.26 -8.95 4.72
CA THR A 2 15.35 -8.35 5.71
C THR A 2 15.95 -7.15 6.43
N ASP A 3 17.21 -6.81 6.17
CA ASP A 3 17.96 -5.75 6.87
C ASP A 3 17.41 -4.33 6.60
N THR A 4 16.57 -4.19 5.57
CA THR A 4 15.87 -2.94 5.25
C THR A 4 14.45 -2.88 5.85
N LEU A 5 13.97 -3.96 6.45
CA LEU A 5 12.68 -3.96 7.14
C LEU A 5 12.87 -3.32 8.52
N PRO A 6 11.99 -2.41 8.92
CA PRO A 6 12.05 -1.81 10.24
C PRO A 6 11.73 -2.86 11.31
N ASP A 7 12.65 -3.01 12.26
CA ASP A 7 12.47 -3.86 13.44
C ASP A 7 11.23 -3.42 14.24
N GLY A 8 10.52 -4.41 14.79
CA GLY A 8 9.37 -4.17 15.69
C GLY A 8 8.08 -3.66 15.03
N LYS A 9 7.98 -3.61 13.70
CA LYS A 9 6.72 -3.26 13.01
C LYS A 9 5.80 -4.45 12.71
N ASN A 10 6.04 -5.62 13.31
CA ASN A 10 5.25 -6.85 13.07
C ASN A 10 5.11 -7.20 11.58
N SER A 11 6.19 -6.96 10.82
CA SER A 11 6.24 -7.23 9.39
C SER A 11 6.06 -8.73 9.12
N LYS A 12 5.34 -9.08 8.06
CA LYS A 12 5.15 -10.46 7.61
C LYS A 12 5.92 -10.72 6.32
N ALA A 13 6.88 -11.64 6.38
CA ALA A 13 7.67 -12.09 5.25
C ALA A 13 7.13 -13.43 4.70
N PHE A 14 7.07 -13.52 3.37
CA PHE A 14 6.63 -14.70 2.65
C PHE A 14 7.73 -15.11 1.68
N ALA A 15 8.06 -16.40 1.63
CA ALA A 15 9.14 -16.87 0.79
C ALA A 15 8.88 -18.25 0.18
N ASP A 16 9.54 -18.49 -0.94
CA ASP A 16 9.59 -19.82 -1.54
C ASP A 16 10.67 -20.70 -0.86
N ASN A 17 10.66 -21.96 -1.23
CA ASN A 17 11.46 -23.04 -0.70
C ASN A 17 12.97 -22.79 -0.72
N TYR A 18 13.45 -22.07 -1.73
CA TYR A 18 14.88 -21.78 -1.84
C TYR A 18 15.42 -21.03 -0.61
N PHE A 19 14.64 -20.11 -0.05
CA PHE A 19 15.04 -19.23 1.05
C PHE A 19 14.62 -19.74 2.43
N SER A 20 13.86 -20.83 2.49
CA SER A 20 13.20 -21.25 3.73
C SER A 20 14.01 -22.28 4.53
N SER A 21 14.19 -22.01 5.82
CA SER A 21 14.78 -22.92 6.81
C SER A 21 14.20 -22.66 8.20
N VAL A 22 14.30 -23.66 9.09
CA VAL A 22 13.83 -23.53 10.48
C VAL A 22 14.60 -22.46 11.22
N ALA A 23 15.93 -22.51 11.16
CA ALA A 23 16.81 -21.52 11.80
C ALA A 23 16.53 -20.08 11.33
N LEU A 24 16.19 -19.88 10.05
CA LEU A 24 15.81 -18.56 9.55
C LEU A 24 14.51 -18.06 10.19
N ALA A 25 13.47 -18.90 10.23
CA ALA A 25 12.19 -18.53 10.82
C ALA A 25 12.33 -18.16 12.30
N GLU A 26 13.18 -18.87 13.05
CA GLU A 26 13.50 -18.56 14.45
C GLU A 26 14.24 -17.24 14.60
N LYS A 27 15.25 -16.99 13.77
CA LYS A 27 16.00 -15.74 13.80
C LYS A 27 15.11 -14.54 13.47
N LEU A 28 14.28 -14.64 12.43
CA LEU A 28 13.34 -13.58 12.05
C LEU A 28 12.33 -13.28 13.17
N LYS A 29 11.87 -14.31 13.87
CA LYS A 29 10.96 -14.13 15.01
C LYS A 29 11.61 -13.32 16.15
N LYS A 30 12.91 -13.50 16.41
CA LYS A 30 13.66 -12.69 17.39
C LYS A 30 13.71 -11.21 17.01
N HIS A 31 13.71 -10.90 15.72
CA HIS A 31 13.64 -9.53 15.19
C HIS A 31 12.19 -9.01 15.03
N GLN A 32 11.19 -9.69 15.61
CA GLN A 32 9.77 -9.36 15.47
C GLN A 32 9.28 -9.32 14.01
N ILE A 33 9.88 -10.16 13.16
CA ILE A 33 9.45 -10.39 11.78
C ILE A 33 8.77 -11.75 11.72
N TYR A 34 7.49 -11.74 11.39
CA TYR A 34 6.70 -12.95 11.16
C TYR A 34 7.03 -13.55 9.81
N TYR A 35 7.04 -14.87 9.71
CA TYR A 35 7.51 -15.58 8.52
C TYR A 35 6.54 -16.71 8.14
N ILE A 36 6.30 -16.88 6.84
CA ILE A 36 5.71 -18.07 6.23
C ILE A 36 6.54 -18.44 5.00
N GLY A 37 6.85 -19.71 4.83
CA GLY A 37 7.44 -20.19 3.59
C GLY A 37 7.14 -21.66 3.31
N THR A 38 7.30 -22.06 2.06
CA THR A 38 7.40 -23.49 1.71
C THR A 38 8.79 -24.00 2.09
N VAL A 39 8.92 -25.24 2.54
CA VAL A 39 10.23 -25.79 2.93
C VAL A 39 10.37 -27.23 2.46
N LYS A 40 11.56 -27.61 1.99
CA LYS A 40 11.85 -29.02 1.70
C LYS A 40 11.94 -29.78 3.02
N MET A 41 11.26 -30.91 3.11
CA MET A 41 11.22 -31.73 4.32
C MET A 41 12.57 -32.27 4.75
N ASN A 42 13.53 -32.42 3.83
CA ASN A 42 14.90 -32.80 4.18
C ASN A 42 15.68 -31.70 4.94
N ARG A 43 15.14 -30.48 5.03
CA ARG A 43 15.72 -29.35 5.77
C ARG A 43 15.03 -29.11 7.13
N VAL A 44 14.00 -29.88 7.44
CA VAL A 44 13.27 -29.78 8.71
C VAL A 44 13.74 -30.90 9.62
N THR A 45 14.39 -30.52 10.72
CA THR A 45 14.82 -31.43 11.78
C THR A 45 13.67 -31.67 12.75
N GLY A 46 13.31 -32.94 12.99
CA GLY A 46 12.22 -33.27 13.92
C GLY A 46 11.68 -34.68 13.73
N ASN A 47 11.63 -35.44 14.82
CA ASN A 47 11.24 -36.86 14.80
C ASN A 47 9.72 -37.11 14.67
N LYS A 48 8.89 -36.06 14.56
CA LYS A 48 7.42 -36.18 14.60
C LYS A 48 6.72 -35.94 13.25
N LEU A 49 7.43 -35.44 12.25
CA LEU A 49 6.88 -35.32 10.90
C LEU A 49 7.02 -36.64 10.14
N LEU A 50 6.02 -36.96 9.31
CA LEU A 50 6.07 -38.16 8.49
C LEU A 50 7.13 -38.02 7.41
N LYS A 51 7.78 -39.13 7.05
CA LYS A 51 8.67 -39.11 5.89
C LYS A 51 7.84 -38.81 4.63
N PRO A 52 8.38 -38.10 3.62
CA PRO A 52 7.61 -37.76 2.41
C PRO A 52 6.97 -38.97 1.72
N LYS A 53 7.62 -40.14 1.79
CA LYS A 53 7.09 -41.40 1.24
C LYS A 53 5.86 -41.91 2.00
N GLU A 54 5.85 -41.79 3.32
CA GLU A 54 4.73 -42.20 4.18
C GLU A 54 3.58 -41.21 4.05
N MET A 55 3.89 -39.91 4.06
CA MET A 55 2.89 -38.85 3.88
C MET A 55 2.15 -39.01 2.54
N LYS A 56 2.83 -39.41 1.47
CA LYS A 56 2.22 -39.64 0.15
C LYS A 56 1.21 -40.81 0.13
N LYS A 57 1.30 -41.74 1.08
CA LYS A 57 0.34 -42.85 1.23
C LYS A 57 -0.95 -42.44 1.95
N THR A 58 -0.94 -41.32 2.66
CA THR A 58 -2.12 -40.81 3.36
C THR A 58 -3.17 -40.28 2.39
N ALA A 59 -4.40 -40.14 2.86
CA ALA A 59 -5.48 -39.55 2.06
C ALA A 59 -5.13 -38.11 1.63
N ARG A 60 -5.64 -37.70 0.47
CA ARG A 60 -5.51 -36.33 -0.02
C ARG A 60 -6.22 -35.37 0.96
N GLY A 61 -5.57 -34.28 1.33
CA GLY A 61 -6.03 -33.36 2.38
C GLY A 61 -5.49 -33.68 3.78
N HIS A 62 -4.83 -34.83 3.98
CA HIS A 62 -4.23 -35.14 5.27
C HIS A 62 -3.16 -34.11 5.63
N CYS A 63 -3.13 -33.74 6.91
CA CYS A 63 -2.27 -32.70 7.44
C CYS A 63 -1.61 -33.15 8.75
N VAL A 64 -0.29 -33.00 8.83
CA VAL A 64 0.50 -33.25 10.05
C VAL A 64 1.23 -31.97 10.41
N ALA A 65 1.23 -31.60 11.69
CA ALA A 65 1.91 -30.40 12.17
C ALA A 65 2.86 -30.75 13.32
N GLN A 66 4.02 -30.10 13.32
CA GLN A 66 4.98 -30.13 14.42
C GLN A 66 5.22 -28.69 14.88
N VAL A 67 5.18 -28.48 16.19
CA VAL A 67 5.51 -27.18 16.81
C VAL A 67 6.83 -27.33 17.56
N GLU A 68 7.75 -26.43 17.29
CA GLU A 68 8.97 -26.27 18.06
C GLU A 68 8.65 -25.58 19.39
N ARG A 69 8.96 -26.23 20.52
CA ARG A 69 8.50 -25.76 21.85
C ARG A 69 9.16 -24.46 22.29
N ASN A 70 10.41 -24.25 21.90
CA ASN A 70 11.20 -23.11 22.39
C ASN A 70 10.88 -21.82 21.62
N THR A 71 10.66 -21.93 20.31
CA THR A 71 10.50 -20.78 19.42
C THR A 71 9.07 -20.62 18.91
N ASN A 72 8.17 -21.55 19.22
CA ASN A 72 6.79 -21.58 18.74
C ASN A 72 6.73 -21.42 17.21
N VAL A 73 7.69 -22.02 16.50
CA VAL A 73 7.70 -22.13 15.04
C VAL A 73 6.97 -23.42 14.68
N VAL A 74 6.04 -23.35 13.74
CA VAL A 74 5.21 -24.46 13.31
C VAL A 74 5.66 -24.92 11.93
N CYS A 75 5.91 -26.21 11.79
CA CYS A 75 6.10 -26.88 10.52
C CYS A 75 4.86 -27.72 10.20
N VAL A 76 4.31 -27.57 9.01
CA VAL A 76 3.10 -28.27 8.56
C VAL A 76 3.40 -29.04 7.28
N GLN A 77 2.99 -30.31 7.26
CA GLN A 77 2.96 -31.16 6.08
C GLN A 77 1.52 -31.30 5.60
N TRP A 78 1.28 -31.03 4.33
CA TRP A 78 -0.03 -31.17 3.71
C TRP A 78 0.07 -32.00 2.43
N ASN A 79 -0.77 -33.03 2.31
CA ASN A 79 -0.78 -33.91 1.15
C ASN A 79 -1.87 -33.50 0.16
N ASP A 80 -1.49 -32.86 -0.96
CA ASP A 80 -2.38 -32.60 -2.09
C ASP A 80 -1.98 -33.49 -3.29
N ASN A 81 -1.74 -32.93 -4.48
CA ASN A 81 -1.18 -33.66 -5.62
C ASN A 81 0.28 -34.08 -5.35
N LYS A 82 0.96 -33.28 -4.51
CA LYS A 82 2.29 -33.53 -3.97
C LYS A 82 2.26 -33.17 -2.48
N VAL A 83 3.15 -33.80 -1.73
CA VAL A 83 3.37 -33.44 -0.32
C VAL A 83 4.06 -32.10 -0.28
N VAL A 84 3.41 -31.11 0.35
CA VAL A 84 3.93 -29.77 0.54
C VAL A 84 4.31 -29.60 2.01
N GLY A 85 5.52 -29.10 2.23
CA GLY A 85 5.97 -28.66 3.53
C GLY A 85 5.88 -27.15 3.65
N LEU A 86 5.31 -26.65 4.73
CA LEU A 86 5.27 -25.24 5.08
C LEU A 86 5.87 -25.02 6.46
N ILE A 87 6.45 -23.85 6.66
CA ILE A 87 6.93 -23.38 7.95
C ILE A 87 6.33 -22.00 8.22
N SER A 88 5.95 -21.76 9.47
CA SER A 88 5.47 -20.45 9.91
C SER A 88 5.88 -20.16 11.34
N SER A 89 6.10 -18.87 11.65
CA SER A 89 6.29 -18.41 13.01
C SER A 89 5.00 -17.92 13.71
N TYR A 90 3.85 -17.89 13.01
CA TYR A 90 2.59 -17.32 13.53
C TYR A 90 1.30 -18.03 13.10
N VAL A 91 1.29 -18.83 12.02
CA VAL A 91 0.10 -19.57 11.56
C VAL A 91 0.37 -21.06 11.61
N GLY A 92 -0.55 -21.80 12.21
CA GLY A 92 -0.48 -23.26 12.29
C GLY A 92 -1.43 -23.96 11.32
N ARG A 93 -1.82 -25.17 11.72
CA ARG A 93 -2.78 -26.01 11.01
C ARG A 93 -4.21 -25.43 11.06
N GLU A 94 -4.66 -25.05 12.25
CA GLU A 94 -6.04 -24.66 12.50
C GLU A 94 -6.30 -23.16 12.21
N PRO A 95 -7.53 -22.78 11.78
CA PRO A 95 -8.65 -23.66 11.44
C PRO A 95 -8.46 -24.39 10.09
N MET A 96 -8.91 -25.63 10.01
CA MET A 96 -9.06 -26.34 8.74
C MET A 96 -10.27 -25.77 7.97
N THR A 97 -10.09 -25.52 6.67
CA THR A 97 -11.13 -25.01 5.78
C THR A 97 -11.22 -25.90 4.55
N GLU A 98 -12.35 -25.89 3.86
CA GLU A 98 -12.51 -26.67 2.64
C GLU A 98 -12.06 -25.89 1.41
N ALA A 99 -11.46 -26.59 0.46
CA ALA A 99 -11.12 -26.05 -0.84
C ALA A 99 -11.57 -26.98 -1.95
N ARG A 100 -12.27 -26.39 -2.94
CA ARG A 100 -12.64 -27.07 -4.18
C ARG A 100 -11.40 -27.24 -5.04
N ARG A 101 -10.98 -28.48 -5.29
CA ARG A 101 -9.82 -28.82 -6.12
C ARG A 101 -10.20 -29.82 -7.19
N TRP A 102 -9.57 -29.70 -8.36
CA TRP A 102 -9.69 -30.71 -9.40
C TRP A 102 -8.90 -31.96 -9.00
N ASP A 103 -9.52 -33.12 -9.14
CA ASP A 103 -8.84 -34.41 -9.07
C ASP A 103 -8.61 -34.95 -10.47
N LYS A 104 -7.33 -35.18 -10.84
CA LYS A 104 -6.98 -35.71 -12.15
C LYS A 104 -7.37 -37.17 -12.33
N LYS A 105 -7.43 -37.95 -11.24
CA LYS A 105 -7.79 -39.38 -11.30
C LYS A 105 -9.28 -39.55 -11.51
N GLU A 106 -10.08 -38.81 -10.74
CA GLU A 106 -11.54 -38.90 -10.80
C GLU A 106 -12.17 -37.94 -11.82
N LYS A 107 -11.36 -37.05 -12.44
CA LYS A 107 -11.80 -36.01 -13.40
C LYS A 107 -13.01 -35.20 -12.90
N LYS A 108 -13.05 -34.93 -11.61
CA LYS A 108 -14.10 -34.12 -10.97
C LYS A 108 -13.50 -33.20 -9.92
N HIS A 109 -14.31 -32.23 -9.50
CA HIS A 109 -13.96 -31.41 -8.36
C HIS A 109 -14.28 -32.14 -7.05
N VAL A 110 -13.28 -32.23 -6.18
CA VAL A 110 -13.41 -32.78 -4.83
C VAL A 110 -13.19 -31.67 -3.80
N GLN A 111 -13.86 -31.78 -2.66
CA GLN A 111 -13.62 -30.92 -1.52
C GLN A 111 -12.52 -31.53 -0.65
N ILE A 112 -11.49 -30.72 -0.38
CA ILE A 112 -10.31 -31.16 0.37
C ILE A 112 -10.10 -30.22 1.54
N GLN A 113 -9.83 -30.79 2.70
CA GLN A 113 -9.43 -30.04 3.88
C GLN A 113 -8.06 -29.38 3.63
N LYS A 114 -8.02 -28.04 3.68
CA LYS A 114 -6.81 -27.21 3.63
C LYS A 114 -6.56 -26.59 5.01
N PRO A 115 -5.31 -26.62 5.51
CA PRO A 115 -4.96 -25.92 6.74
C PRO A 115 -4.84 -24.42 6.51
N LYS A 116 -5.03 -23.62 7.57
CA LYS A 116 -4.98 -22.14 7.51
C LYS A 116 -3.66 -21.62 6.95
N ILE A 117 -2.53 -22.25 7.29
CA ILE A 117 -1.21 -21.87 6.77
C ILE A 117 -1.13 -21.89 5.24
N VAL A 118 -1.80 -22.84 4.58
CA VAL A 118 -1.82 -22.94 3.11
C VAL A 118 -2.62 -21.81 2.49
N GLU A 119 -3.73 -21.44 3.13
CA GLU A 119 -4.53 -20.29 2.70
C GLU A 119 -3.75 -18.98 2.83
N GLU A 120 -3.14 -18.74 3.99
CA GLU A 120 -2.37 -17.53 4.25
C GLU A 120 -1.17 -17.42 3.29
N TYR A 121 -0.47 -18.53 3.04
CA TYR A 121 0.62 -18.57 2.06
C TYR A 121 0.12 -18.19 0.66
N ASN A 122 -0.90 -18.87 0.14
CA ASN A 122 -1.40 -18.65 -1.22
C ASN A 122 -1.93 -17.23 -1.44
N LYS A 123 -2.48 -16.58 -0.40
CA LYS A 123 -2.97 -15.21 -0.47
C LYS A 123 -1.89 -14.20 -0.90
N PHE A 124 -0.65 -14.38 -0.43
CA PHE A 124 0.44 -13.44 -0.70
C PHE A 124 1.39 -13.88 -1.82
N MET A 125 1.44 -15.18 -2.13
CA MET A 125 2.29 -15.68 -3.22
C MET A 125 1.89 -15.15 -4.60
N GLY A 126 0.62 -14.82 -4.82
CA GLY A 126 0.17 -14.27 -6.11
C GLY A 126 0.91 -12.98 -6.53
N GLY A 127 1.35 -12.16 -5.56
CA GLY A 127 2.17 -10.97 -5.86
C GLY A 127 3.58 -11.32 -6.35
N ILE A 128 4.15 -12.41 -5.84
CA ILE A 128 5.46 -12.92 -6.28
C ILE A 128 5.33 -13.55 -7.68
N ASP A 129 4.26 -14.30 -7.94
CA ASP A 129 4.00 -14.89 -9.25
C ASP A 129 3.83 -13.82 -10.33
N LEU A 130 3.11 -12.74 -10.02
CA LEU A 130 2.97 -11.60 -10.92
C LEU A 130 4.30 -10.89 -11.19
N LEU A 131 5.11 -10.67 -10.14
CA LEU A 131 6.46 -10.11 -10.29
C LEU A 131 7.34 -10.98 -11.19
N ASN A 132 7.29 -12.31 -11.00
CA ASN A 132 8.01 -13.28 -11.83
C ASN A 132 7.54 -13.24 -13.28
N MET A 133 6.23 -13.16 -13.52
CA MET A 133 5.65 -13.00 -14.85
C MET A 133 6.18 -11.72 -15.51
N CYS A 134 6.07 -10.56 -14.85
CA CYS A 134 6.60 -9.30 -15.36
C CYS A 134 8.11 -9.40 -15.68
N THR A 135 8.88 -10.05 -14.81
CA THR A 135 10.31 -10.28 -14.99
C THR A 135 10.60 -11.09 -16.25
N ASN A 136 9.83 -12.15 -16.50
CA ASN A 136 10.00 -13.00 -17.67
C ASN A 136 9.58 -12.31 -18.96
N LEU A 137 8.47 -11.57 -18.94
CA LEU A 137 8.01 -10.76 -20.08
C LEU A 137 9.05 -9.69 -20.45
N TYR A 138 9.63 -9.03 -19.45
CA TYR A 138 10.67 -8.03 -19.65
C TYR A 138 11.91 -8.61 -20.35
N LYS A 139 12.38 -9.77 -19.89
CA LYS A 139 13.50 -10.48 -20.54
C LYS A 139 13.19 -10.85 -21.99
N ARG A 140 11.99 -11.40 -22.23
CA ARG A 140 11.56 -11.84 -23.55
C ARG A 140 11.45 -10.66 -24.52
N TYR A 141 10.84 -9.56 -24.09
CA TYR A 141 10.69 -8.35 -24.88
C TYR A 141 12.05 -7.83 -25.38
N HIS A 142 13.01 -7.66 -24.49
CA HIS A 142 14.34 -7.17 -24.89
C HIS A 142 15.14 -8.17 -25.72
N GLN A 143 14.90 -9.47 -25.54
CA GLN A 143 15.48 -10.51 -26.39
C GLN A 143 14.91 -10.47 -27.82
N GLU A 144 13.60 -10.26 -27.97
CA GLU A 144 12.93 -10.16 -29.29
C GLU A 144 13.29 -8.87 -30.03
N GLN A 145 13.45 -7.75 -29.30
CA GLN A 145 13.81 -6.46 -29.88
C GLN A 145 15.31 -6.32 -30.19
N GLY A 146 16.15 -7.28 -29.77
CA GLY A 146 17.61 -7.20 -29.95
C GLY A 146 18.23 -5.98 -29.26
N THR A 147 17.64 -5.50 -28.16
CA THR A 147 18.09 -4.29 -27.46
C THR A 147 19.51 -4.48 -26.93
N ASP A 148 20.37 -3.46 -27.04
CA ASP A 148 21.70 -3.48 -26.43
C ASP A 148 21.57 -3.62 -24.90
N LYS A 149 22.36 -4.52 -24.31
CA LYS A 149 22.39 -4.76 -22.85
C LYS A 149 22.64 -3.48 -22.04
N LYS A 150 23.28 -2.46 -22.62
CA LYS A 150 23.50 -1.14 -21.99
C LYS A 150 22.22 -0.34 -21.83
N GLU A 151 21.25 -0.51 -22.72
CA GLU A 151 19.95 0.15 -22.69
C GLU A 151 18.91 -0.64 -21.87
N VAL A 152 19.18 -1.92 -21.61
CA VAL A 152 18.35 -2.78 -20.75
C VAL A 152 18.60 -2.44 -19.27
N LEU A 153 17.53 -2.11 -18.55
CA LEU A 153 17.58 -1.88 -17.11
C LEU A 153 18.04 -3.17 -16.39
N PRO A 154 18.98 -3.10 -15.44
CA PRO A 154 19.37 -4.26 -14.64
C PRO A 154 18.18 -4.94 -13.97
N LEU A 155 18.13 -6.27 -14.01
CA LEU A 155 16.96 -7.05 -13.60
C LEU A 155 16.46 -6.72 -12.19
N ARG A 156 17.38 -6.50 -11.25
CA ARG A 156 17.04 -6.13 -9.86
C ARG A 156 16.33 -4.78 -9.78
N LYS A 157 16.73 -3.80 -10.60
CA LYS A 157 16.09 -2.48 -10.66
C LYS A 157 14.69 -2.58 -11.26
N PHE A 158 14.53 -3.39 -12.32
CA PHE A 158 13.22 -3.67 -12.90
C PHE A 158 12.29 -4.35 -11.88
N GLN A 159 12.77 -5.40 -11.20
CA GLN A 159 12.00 -6.10 -10.17
C GLN A 159 11.60 -5.18 -9.02
N ALA A 160 12.50 -4.30 -8.58
CA ALA A 160 12.19 -3.30 -7.55
C ALA A 160 11.11 -2.30 -8.03
N ALA A 161 11.18 -1.84 -9.27
CA ALA A 161 10.17 -0.95 -9.85
C ALA A 161 8.79 -1.62 -9.95
N CYS A 162 8.74 -2.89 -10.41
CA CYS A 162 7.50 -3.68 -10.42
C CYS A 162 6.96 -3.89 -9.01
N ALA A 163 7.79 -4.29 -8.05
CA ALA A 163 7.37 -4.47 -6.67
C ALA A 163 6.82 -3.18 -6.05
N TYR A 164 7.47 -2.04 -6.31
CA TYR A 164 7.00 -0.73 -5.88
C TYR A 164 5.64 -0.38 -6.51
N ALA A 165 5.50 -0.58 -7.81
CA ALA A 165 4.24 -0.32 -8.52
C ALA A 165 3.09 -1.20 -7.99
N LEU A 166 3.32 -2.50 -7.81
CA LEU A 166 2.32 -3.45 -7.31
C LEU A 166 1.92 -3.18 -5.86
N THR A 167 2.86 -2.80 -4.99
CA THR A 167 2.58 -2.48 -3.58
C THR A 167 2.00 -1.08 -3.37
N SER A 168 2.12 -0.22 -4.38
CA SER A 168 1.52 1.13 -4.42
C SER A 168 0.22 1.19 -5.21
N ALA A 169 -0.11 0.14 -5.99
CA ALA A 169 -1.36 0.04 -6.72
C ALA A 169 -2.55 0.04 -5.75
N GLY A 170 -3.56 0.88 -6.01
CA GLY A 170 -4.74 1.02 -5.16
C GLY A 170 -4.53 1.84 -3.87
N LYS A 171 -3.28 2.11 -3.46
CA LYS A 171 -3.00 3.14 -2.46
C LYS A 171 -3.08 4.48 -3.19
N GLY A 172 -4.18 5.21 -3.00
CA GLY A 172 -4.34 6.54 -3.58
C GLY A 172 -3.05 7.32 -3.42
N LYS A 173 -2.39 7.66 -4.53
CA LYS A 173 -1.17 8.47 -4.49
C LYS A 173 -1.52 9.71 -3.67
N LYS A 174 -0.74 10.06 -2.64
CA LYS A 174 -0.67 11.46 -2.23
C LYS A 174 -0.13 12.19 -3.45
N ARG A 175 -1.03 12.73 -4.27
CA ARG A 175 -0.65 13.46 -5.48
C ARG A 175 0.12 14.68 -5.02
N THR A 176 1.41 14.72 -5.31
CA THR A 176 2.17 15.96 -5.32
C THR A 176 1.54 16.86 -6.39
N CYS A 177 1.25 18.09 -6.00
CA CYS A 177 0.55 19.12 -6.78
C CYS A 177 0.95 19.10 -8.27
N GLY A 178 0.00 18.75 -9.13
CA GLY A 178 0.17 18.63 -10.58
C GLY A 178 -1.20 18.57 -11.26
N ARG A 179 -1.22 18.80 -12.58
CA ARG A 179 -2.44 18.98 -13.40
C ARG A 179 -3.45 17.82 -13.17
N PRO A 180 -4.75 18.12 -12.93
CA PRO A 180 -5.80 17.12 -12.76
C PRO A 180 -5.92 16.16 -13.95
N SER A 181 -6.42 14.93 -13.72
CA SER A 181 -6.73 13.99 -14.81
C SER A 181 -7.95 14.47 -15.59
N LEU A 182 -8.17 13.97 -16.83
CA LEU A 182 -9.31 14.36 -17.67
C LEU A 182 -10.67 14.12 -16.98
N GLU A 183 -10.83 12.99 -16.30
CA GLU A 183 -12.03 12.65 -15.52
C GLU A 183 -12.25 13.63 -14.34
N GLU A 184 -11.16 14.10 -13.73
CA GLU A 184 -11.20 15.11 -12.67
C GLU A 184 -11.41 16.52 -13.24
N GLN A 185 -10.97 16.78 -14.48
CA GLN A 185 -11.29 18.01 -15.21
C GLN A 185 -12.77 18.06 -15.56
N GLU A 186 -13.36 16.95 -16.02
CA GLU A 186 -14.80 16.84 -16.29
C GLU A 186 -15.63 17.06 -15.01
N ILE A 187 -15.22 16.47 -13.88
CA ILE A 187 -15.87 16.71 -12.57
C ILE A 187 -15.68 18.17 -12.13
N LEU A 188 -14.51 18.76 -12.30
CA LEU A 188 -14.24 20.16 -11.95
C LEU A 188 -15.02 21.14 -12.85
N GLU A 189 -15.19 20.82 -14.12
CA GLU A 189 -15.99 21.60 -15.09
C GLU A 189 -17.48 21.48 -14.79
N ALA A 190 -17.98 20.28 -14.48
CA ALA A 190 -19.36 20.06 -14.04
C ALA A 190 -19.68 20.80 -12.73
N ASN A 191 -18.73 20.86 -11.79
CA ASN A 191 -18.86 21.62 -10.54
C ASN A 191 -18.62 23.14 -10.72
N ARG A 192 -18.05 23.57 -11.84
CA ARG A 192 -17.85 25.00 -12.14
C ARG A 192 -19.18 25.72 -12.35
N SER A 193 -20.19 24.99 -12.83
CA SER A 193 -21.58 25.42 -12.99
C SER A 193 -22.27 25.79 -11.68
N GLN A 194 -21.80 25.25 -10.54
CA GLN A 194 -22.40 25.45 -9.22
C GLN A 194 -21.64 26.46 -8.34
N LYS A 195 -20.61 27.15 -8.86
CA LYS A 195 -20.00 28.24 -8.08
C LYS A 195 -21.06 29.32 -7.86
N LYS A 196 -21.60 29.38 -6.63
CA LYS A 196 -22.28 30.58 -6.11
C LYS A 196 -21.40 31.76 -6.48
N ARG A 197 -21.89 32.64 -7.35
CA ARG A 197 -21.22 33.91 -7.61
C ARG A 197 -21.07 34.58 -6.26
N TYR A 198 -19.83 34.78 -5.82
CA TYR A 198 -19.56 35.65 -4.70
C TYR A 198 -20.00 37.04 -5.14
N VAL A 199 -21.19 37.45 -4.73
CA VAL A 199 -21.61 38.84 -4.84
C VAL A 199 -20.71 39.58 -3.85
N GLY A 200 -19.90 40.52 -4.35
CA GLY A 200 -19.10 41.37 -3.48
C GLY A 200 -19.99 42.09 -2.47
N VAL A 201 -19.38 42.67 -1.43
CA VAL A 201 -20.13 43.54 -0.52
C VAL A 201 -20.80 44.65 -1.37
N PRO A 202 -22.13 44.82 -1.28
CA PRO A 202 -22.84 45.88 -1.99
C PRO A 202 -22.25 47.26 -1.66
N GLU A 203 -22.21 48.16 -2.64
CA GLU A 203 -21.52 49.46 -2.50
C GLU A 203 -22.19 50.37 -1.45
N ASP A 204 -23.51 50.27 -1.31
CA ASP A 204 -24.30 50.92 -0.26
C ASP A 204 -23.84 50.48 1.14
N VAL A 205 -23.63 49.18 1.36
CA VAL A 205 -23.11 48.65 2.63
C VAL A 205 -21.63 48.99 2.82
N GLN A 206 -20.86 49.05 1.73
CA GLN A 206 -19.43 49.37 1.78
C GLN A 206 -19.18 50.82 2.22
N LYS A 207 -20.04 51.77 1.81
CA LYS A 207 -19.87 53.21 2.02
C LYS A 207 -20.93 53.84 2.93
N ASP A 208 -21.64 53.04 3.72
CA ASP A 208 -22.68 53.55 4.62
C ASP A 208 -22.15 54.27 5.88
N ASP A 209 -20.83 54.48 6.01
CA ASP A 209 -20.15 55.15 7.13
C ASP A 209 -20.45 54.58 8.54
N PHE A 210 -21.20 53.47 8.64
CA PHE A 210 -21.65 52.87 9.90
C PHE A 210 -20.97 51.52 10.16
N ASP A 211 -20.47 51.33 11.38
CA ASP A 211 -19.97 50.04 11.93
C ASP A 211 -18.85 49.33 11.16
N HIS A 212 -18.04 50.06 10.39
CA HIS A 212 -16.84 49.53 9.74
C HIS A 212 -15.62 49.57 10.66
N PHE A 213 -15.58 48.70 11.67
CA PHE A 213 -14.45 48.64 12.61
C PHE A 213 -13.34 47.68 12.14
N PRO A 214 -12.05 48.08 12.26
CA PRO A 214 -10.93 47.21 11.99
C PRO A 214 -10.75 46.16 13.10
N MET A 215 -10.65 44.90 12.72
CA MET A 215 -10.38 43.78 13.63
C MET A 215 -9.15 43.00 13.18
N TYR A 216 -8.36 42.54 14.13
CA TYR A 216 -7.25 41.62 13.86
C TYR A 216 -7.78 40.20 13.61
N ASN A 217 -7.30 39.56 12.54
CA ASN A 217 -7.58 38.16 12.21
C ASN A 217 -6.26 37.37 12.27
N PRO A 218 -6.23 36.22 12.98
CA PRO A 218 -5.06 35.33 13.00
C PRO A 218 -4.60 34.92 11.59
N THR A 219 -5.54 34.83 10.64
CA THR A 219 -5.24 34.53 9.24
C THR A 219 -5.10 35.80 8.41
N ARG A 220 -3.96 35.92 7.71
CA ARG A 220 -3.74 37.01 6.75
C ARG A 220 -4.30 36.66 5.39
N GLN A 221 -4.93 37.62 4.73
CA GLN A 221 -5.39 37.53 3.34
C GLN A 221 -4.88 38.71 2.53
N TRP A 222 -4.99 38.63 1.22
CA TRP A 222 -4.60 39.72 0.32
C TRP A 222 -5.52 40.91 0.53
N CYS A 223 -4.93 42.10 0.64
CA CYS A 223 -5.68 43.34 0.72
C CYS A 223 -6.49 43.55 -0.57
N LYS A 224 -7.79 43.83 -0.42
CA LYS A 224 -8.71 43.98 -1.55
C LYS A 224 -8.41 45.20 -2.44
N VAL A 225 -7.81 46.25 -1.85
CA VAL A 225 -7.58 47.56 -2.52
C VAL A 225 -6.17 47.69 -3.08
N CYS A 226 -5.20 46.90 -2.61
CA CYS A 226 -3.83 47.04 -3.11
C CYS A 226 -3.73 46.62 -4.59
N PRO A 227 -2.98 47.36 -5.43
CA PRO A 227 -2.72 46.97 -6.80
C PRO A 227 -2.07 45.58 -6.86
N THR A 228 -2.37 44.78 -7.90
CA THR A 228 -1.85 43.41 -8.04
C THR A 228 -0.32 43.33 -7.98
N LYS A 229 0.39 44.31 -8.55
CA LYS A 229 1.86 44.41 -8.53
C LYS A 229 2.45 44.76 -7.15
N ASN A 230 1.67 45.36 -6.25
CA ASN A 230 2.09 45.75 -4.89
C ASN A 230 1.07 45.26 -3.83
N SER A 231 0.50 44.09 -4.10
CA SER A 231 -0.47 43.46 -3.22
C SER A 231 0.21 43.10 -1.90
N ALA A 232 -0.44 43.43 -0.79
CA ALA A 232 0.04 43.04 0.52
C ALA A 232 -0.96 42.20 1.26
N PHE A 233 -0.42 41.30 2.08
CA PHE A 233 -1.20 40.59 3.06
C PHE A 233 -1.55 41.52 4.21
N SER A 234 -2.81 41.50 4.65
CA SER A 234 -3.27 42.18 5.85
C SER A 234 -3.84 41.16 6.83
N HIS A 235 -3.55 41.35 8.12
CA HIS A 235 -4.24 40.70 9.23
C HIS A 235 -5.48 41.50 9.65
N ILE A 236 -5.60 42.75 9.23
CA ILE A 236 -6.73 43.61 9.58
C ILE A 236 -7.87 43.36 8.60
N LYS A 237 -9.04 43.03 9.14
CA LYS A 237 -10.29 42.89 8.38
C LYS A 237 -11.35 43.85 8.91
N CYS A 238 -12.24 44.32 8.04
CA CYS A 238 -13.45 45.00 8.46
C CYS A 238 -14.43 43.98 9.07
N MET A 239 -15.02 44.30 10.22
CA MET A 239 -16.00 43.43 10.88
C MET A 239 -17.27 43.25 10.04
N LYS A 240 -17.77 44.33 9.45
CA LYS A 240 -19.02 44.36 8.67
C LYS A 240 -18.83 43.84 7.25
N CYS A 241 -17.83 44.33 6.53
CA CYS A 241 -17.53 43.90 5.15
C CYS A 241 -16.79 42.56 5.03
N ASN A 242 -16.34 41.98 6.15
CA ASN A 242 -15.49 40.78 6.22
C ASN A 242 -14.35 40.75 5.18
N THR A 243 -13.77 41.94 4.89
CA THR A 243 -12.77 42.15 3.86
C THR A 243 -11.45 42.57 4.49
N HIS A 244 -10.34 41.94 4.08
CA HIS A 244 -9.01 42.27 4.58
C HIS A 244 -8.45 43.50 3.86
N LEU A 245 -7.99 44.48 4.65
CA LEU A 245 -7.58 45.80 4.19
C LEU A 245 -6.33 46.22 4.95
N CYS A 246 -5.37 46.85 4.26
CA CYS A 246 -4.19 47.41 4.91
C CYS A 246 -4.57 48.58 5.83
N LEU A 247 -4.06 48.53 7.05
CA LEU A 247 -4.11 49.63 8.01
C LEU A 247 -2.73 49.72 8.67
N ASN A 248 -1.80 50.40 8.01
CA ASN A 248 -0.44 50.63 8.51
C ASN A 248 0.06 52.03 8.12
N LYS A 249 1.28 52.37 8.55
CA LYS A 249 1.89 53.69 8.32
C LYS A 249 1.95 54.08 6.83
N ASP A 250 2.23 53.12 5.97
CA ASP A 250 2.47 53.36 4.54
C ASP A 250 1.19 53.26 3.68
N ARG A 251 0.18 52.52 4.17
CA ARG A 251 -1.04 52.19 3.42
C ARG A 251 -2.25 52.14 4.34
N ASN A 252 -3.19 53.04 4.09
CA ASN A 252 -4.51 53.03 4.69
C ASN A 252 -5.59 52.67 3.66
N CYS A 253 -5.60 51.39 3.28
CA CYS A 253 -6.62 50.83 2.39
C CYS A 253 -7.97 50.67 3.09
N PHE A 254 -7.99 50.64 4.43
CA PHE A 254 -9.22 50.53 5.21
C PHE A 254 -10.13 51.73 4.97
N VAL A 255 -9.59 52.95 5.09
CA VAL A 255 -10.36 54.18 4.84
C VAL A 255 -10.75 54.30 3.36
N LYS A 256 -9.83 53.97 2.44
CA LYS A 256 -10.10 54.03 0.99
C LYS A 256 -11.19 53.08 0.51
N PHE A 257 -11.43 51.99 1.23
CA PHE A 257 -12.47 51.03 0.88
C PHE A 257 -13.85 51.49 1.33
N HIS A 258 -13.97 52.18 2.46
CA HIS A 258 -15.27 52.56 3.03
C HIS A 258 -15.69 54.01 2.74
N LYS A 259 -14.87 54.77 1.99
CA LYS A 259 -15.15 56.12 1.53
C LYS A 259 -15.31 56.18 0.01
#